data_AF-A0A3G8M6H3-F1
#
_entry.id   AF-A0A3G8M6H3-F1
#
_cell.length_a   1.000
_cell.length_b   1.000
_cell.length_c   1.000
_cell.angle_alpha   90.00
_cell.angle_beta   90.00
_cell.angle_gamma   90.00
#
_symmetry.space_group_name_H-M   'P 1'
#
loop_
_entity.id
_entity.type
_entity.pdbx_description
1 polymer ?
#
loop_
_entity_poly.entity_id
_entity_poly.type
_entity_poly.pdbx_seq_one_letter_code
_entity_poly.pdbx_strand_id
1 'polypeptide(L)'
;MSQNDFGVIELVDQDRVYPGSRFSEVRDAMFANPYQKVWGAPGEPPLPFVMPTFFDMLRALWRGRHFLTQAAERSVDARSDLRWGPDEKGFRRIVHPWGVVLTGLWEITEDSGYTGYFQKGSKALVVARYSNGGAVKRGKPRGQGIAGKLFPTTDPHHKEPLQTANFFTIDDIVGASTRYINDVDFVNAPNVTLSNDWATSPIVMTAGVVFAITDKDPTERQLHEVAELGKPRDLPTRAPRFMRLKLAPGHPRIEGEDLDSRDELLAMMFDKGDPTPRREIVFTIEVTEDGEVTGRTGFKKGTFRNWRRIGALTFDNAVVSYNGDHVLHFHHPNWRIDRNDPATRFRPAPTGSEAEKTEAM
;
A
#
# COMPACT_ATOMS: atom_id res chain seq x y z
N MET A 1 -14.08 19.55 -2.24
CA MET A 1 -12.76 19.94 -2.80
C MET A 1 -12.91 20.16 -4.28
N SER A 2 -12.22 21.16 -4.86
CA SER A 2 -12.09 21.22 -6.32
C SER A 2 -11.26 20.02 -6.80
N GLN A 3 -11.40 19.56 -8.05
CA GLN A 3 -10.64 18.40 -8.56
C GLN A 3 -9.11 18.56 -8.44
N ASN A 4 -8.61 19.80 -8.33
CA ASN A 4 -7.18 20.11 -8.26
C ASN A 4 -6.70 20.49 -6.85
N ASP A 5 -7.53 20.31 -5.83
CA ASP A 5 -7.16 20.51 -4.44
C ASP A 5 -6.64 19.20 -3.83
N PHE A 6 -5.52 19.28 -3.11
CA PHE A 6 -4.90 18.12 -2.45
C PHE A 6 -5.42 17.88 -1.02
N GLY A 7 -6.20 18.81 -0.48
CA GLY A 7 -6.67 18.75 0.91
C GLY A 7 -5.53 18.95 1.92
N VAL A 8 -5.76 18.53 3.16
CA VAL A 8 -4.79 18.71 4.26
C VAL A 8 -3.69 17.67 4.15
N ILE A 9 -2.62 17.99 3.43
CA ILE A 9 -1.50 17.08 3.16
C ILE A 9 -0.45 17.03 4.28
N GLU A 10 -0.37 18.08 5.07
CA GLU A 10 0.59 18.28 6.16
C GLU A 10 0.27 17.44 7.39
N LEU A 11 1.29 16.98 8.12
CA LEU A 11 1.12 16.27 9.39
C LEU A 11 0.40 17.16 10.41
N VAL A 12 -0.71 16.69 10.97
CA VAL A 12 -1.47 17.41 12.01
C VAL A 12 -1.30 16.73 13.37
N ASP A 13 -1.62 17.41 14.48
CA ASP A 13 -1.42 16.85 15.82
C ASP A 13 -2.18 15.54 16.05
N GLN A 14 -3.35 15.39 15.44
CA GLN A 14 -4.13 14.14 15.47
C GLN A 14 -3.38 12.95 14.87
N ASP A 15 -2.45 13.18 13.93
CA ASP A 15 -1.65 12.12 13.30
C ASP A 15 -0.55 11.59 14.24
N ARG A 16 -0.18 12.33 15.30
CA ARG A 16 0.94 12.00 16.20
C ARG A 16 0.56 11.00 17.28
N VAL A 17 -0.73 10.82 17.54
CA VAL A 17 -1.26 9.90 18.54
C VAL A 17 -1.97 8.75 17.83
N TYR A 18 -1.45 7.53 17.98
CA TYR A 18 -2.05 6.35 17.37
C TYR A 18 -2.36 5.26 18.42
N PRO A 19 -3.60 5.20 18.91
CA PRO A 19 -4.02 4.19 19.86
C PRO A 19 -4.25 2.81 19.20
N GLY A 20 -4.16 2.71 17.88
CA GLY A 20 -4.64 1.57 17.10
C GLY A 20 -5.96 1.88 16.40
N SER A 21 -6.53 0.91 15.69
CA SER A 21 -7.88 1.03 15.13
C SER A 21 -8.61 -0.31 15.16
N ARG A 22 -9.95 -0.26 15.11
CA ARG A 22 -10.78 -1.45 14.99
C ARG A 22 -10.92 -1.81 13.52
N PHE A 23 -10.83 -3.09 13.21
CA PHE A 23 -11.00 -3.56 11.83
C PHE A 23 -12.36 -3.16 11.26
N SER A 24 -13.45 -3.31 12.02
CA SER A 24 -14.79 -2.94 11.57
C SER A 24 -14.91 -1.47 11.21
N GLU A 25 -14.36 -0.56 12.02
CA GLU A 25 -14.45 0.88 11.74
C GLU A 25 -13.70 1.26 10.46
N VAL A 26 -12.49 0.73 10.28
CA VAL A 26 -11.71 0.96 9.07
C VAL A 26 -12.41 0.39 7.86
N ARG A 27 -12.88 -0.86 7.93
CA ARG A 27 -13.63 -1.52 6.86
C ARG A 27 -14.89 -0.73 6.50
N ASP A 28 -15.74 -0.42 7.49
CA ASP A 28 -17.02 0.23 7.24
C ASP A 28 -16.81 1.64 6.66
N ALA A 29 -15.77 2.36 7.11
CA ALA A 29 -15.34 3.61 6.48
C ALA A 29 -14.92 3.41 5.02
N MET A 30 -14.22 2.33 4.68
CA MET A 30 -13.81 2.06 3.29
C MET A 30 -14.97 1.72 2.36
N PHE A 31 -15.97 1.01 2.87
CA PHE A 31 -17.16 0.64 2.10
C PHE A 31 -18.22 1.75 2.08
N ALA A 32 -18.03 2.81 2.88
CA ALA A 32 -18.81 4.03 2.74
C ALA A 32 -18.40 4.81 1.48
N ASN A 33 -19.38 5.48 0.87
CA ASN A 33 -19.21 6.34 -0.31
C ASN A 33 -18.55 5.64 -1.52
N PRO A 34 -19.07 4.48 -1.98
CA PRO A 34 -18.58 3.85 -3.20
C PRO A 34 -18.90 4.76 -4.40
N TYR A 35 -17.99 4.80 -5.38
CA TYR A 35 -18.20 5.62 -6.58
C TYR A 35 -19.32 5.08 -7.48
N GLN A 36 -19.55 3.78 -7.42
CA GLN A 36 -20.70 3.10 -8.02
C GLN A 36 -21.43 2.33 -6.91
N LYS A 37 -22.75 2.38 -6.86
CA LYS A 37 -23.49 1.63 -5.83
C LYS A 37 -23.37 0.13 -6.05
N VAL A 38 -23.46 -0.29 -7.32
CA VAL A 38 -23.19 -1.65 -7.76
C VAL A 38 -22.23 -1.57 -8.93
N TRP A 39 -21.07 -2.20 -8.81
CA TRP A 39 -20.05 -2.10 -9.85
C TRP A 39 -20.56 -2.57 -11.22
N GLY A 40 -20.44 -1.68 -12.21
CA GLY A 40 -20.77 -1.95 -13.60
C GLY A 40 -22.27 -2.13 -13.91
N ALA A 41 -23.16 -1.81 -12.97
CA ALA A 41 -24.60 -1.82 -13.21
C ALA A 41 -25.04 -0.75 -14.24
N PRO A 42 -26.15 -0.95 -14.96
CA PRO A 42 -26.66 0.05 -15.89
C PRO A 42 -26.92 1.40 -15.22
N GLY A 43 -26.39 2.48 -15.80
CA GLY A 43 -26.58 3.86 -15.31
C GLY A 43 -25.55 4.32 -14.28
N GLU A 44 -24.65 3.44 -13.83
CA GLU A 44 -23.54 3.83 -12.97
C GLU A 44 -22.51 4.69 -13.73
N PRO A 45 -21.98 5.76 -13.13
CA PRO A 45 -20.99 6.61 -13.78
C PRO A 45 -19.66 5.86 -13.95
N PRO A 46 -18.83 6.23 -14.94
CA PRO A 46 -17.48 5.66 -15.04
C PRO A 46 -16.67 5.95 -13.77
N LEU A 47 -15.77 5.03 -13.41
CA LEU A 47 -14.88 5.22 -12.27
C LEU A 47 -14.03 6.48 -12.46
N PRO A 48 -13.90 7.34 -11.43
CA PRO A 48 -13.18 8.60 -11.57
C PRO A 48 -11.72 8.35 -11.92
N PHE A 49 -11.19 9.18 -12.82
CA PHE A 49 -9.77 9.20 -13.13
C PHE A 49 -9.37 10.63 -13.44
N VAL A 50 -8.60 11.23 -12.54
CA VAL A 50 -7.93 12.52 -12.78
C VAL A 50 -6.44 12.24 -12.73
N MET A 51 -5.78 12.26 -13.90
CA MET A 51 -4.33 12.22 -13.97
C MET A 51 -3.80 13.52 -13.33
N PRO A 52 -3.00 13.46 -12.24
CA PRO A 52 -2.30 14.65 -11.80
C PRO A 52 -1.40 15.11 -12.95
N THR A 53 -1.49 16.38 -13.32
CA THR A 53 -0.63 16.92 -14.37
C THR A 53 0.70 17.38 -13.77
N PHE A 54 1.75 17.43 -14.58
CA PHE A 54 3.02 18.04 -14.18
C PHE A 54 2.82 19.50 -13.71
N PHE A 55 1.84 20.21 -14.30
CA PHE A 55 1.42 21.55 -13.86
C PHE A 55 0.79 21.58 -12.47
N ASP A 56 -0.01 20.58 -12.08
CA ASP A 56 -0.57 20.50 -10.72
C ASP A 56 0.53 20.34 -9.68
N MET A 57 1.55 19.54 -10.00
CA MET A 57 2.74 19.35 -9.17
C MET A 57 3.61 20.62 -9.10
N LEU A 58 3.88 21.27 -10.25
CA LEU A 58 4.59 22.55 -10.29
C LEU A 58 3.86 23.65 -9.52
N ARG A 59 2.53 23.71 -9.63
CA ARG A 59 1.71 24.67 -8.87
C ARG A 59 1.80 24.40 -7.37
N ALA A 60 1.82 23.14 -6.95
CA ALA A 60 2.02 22.78 -5.55
C ALA A 60 3.43 23.13 -5.06
N LEU A 61 4.47 22.93 -5.88
CA LEU A 61 5.85 23.35 -5.61
C LEU A 61 6.00 24.89 -5.53
N TRP A 62 5.29 25.63 -6.38
CA TRP A 62 5.26 27.10 -6.37
C TRP A 62 4.50 27.69 -5.17
N ARG A 63 3.54 26.96 -4.60
CA ARG A 63 2.85 27.34 -3.36
C ARG A 63 3.71 27.18 -2.11
N GLY A 64 4.91 26.62 -2.23
CA GLY A 64 5.93 26.59 -1.19
C GLY A 64 6.83 25.37 -1.30
N ARG A 65 8.12 25.53 -0.93
CA ARG A 65 9.15 24.49 -0.94
C ARG A 65 8.87 23.28 -0.01
N HIS A 66 7.72 23.23 0.66
CA HIS A 66 7.42 22.25 1.72
C HIS A 66 6.34 21.22 1.36
N PHE A 67 5.62 21.35 0.25
CA PHE A 67 4.46 20.48 -0.04
C PHE A 67 4.82 18.99 -0.16
N LEU A 68 5.83 18.64 -0.96
CA LEU A 68 6.25 17.25 -1.13
C LEU A 68 6.97 16.72 0.12
N THR A 69 7.71 17.57 0.83
CA THR A 69 8.36 17.21 2.10
C THR A 69 7.32 16.89 3.16
N GLN A 70 6.31 17.72 3.36
CA GLN A 70 5.20 17.49 4.29
C GLN A 70 4.42 16.23 3.94
N ALA A 71 4.18 15.98 2.66
CA ALA A 71 3.52 14.76 2.19
C ALA A 71 4.32 13.51 2.55
N ALA A 72 5.64 13.56 2.39
CA ALA A 72 6.55 12.47 2.69
C ALA A 72 6.70 12.28 4.21
N GLU A 73 6.90 13.35 4.99
CA GLU A 73 6.91 13.34 6.45
C GLU A 73 5.65 12.68 6.99
N ARG A 74 4.46 13.13 6.56
CA ARG A 74 3.20 12.47 6.94
C ARG A 74 3.17 10.99 6.58
N SER A 75 3.66 10.60 5.42
CA SER A 75 3.61 9.18 4.99
C SER A 75 4.42 8.28 5.93
N VAL A 76 5.47 8.82 6.54
CA VAL A 76 6.38 8.10 7.47
C VAL A 76 6.04 8.35 8.94
N ASP A 77 5.39 9.47 9.28
CA ASP A 77 5.18 9.89 10.67
C ASP A 77 3.74 9.68 11.15
N ALA A 78 2.75 9.79 10.25
CA ALA A 78 1.34 9.59 10.59
C ALA A 78 1.02 8.09 10.64
N ARG A 79 0.66 7.60 11.83
CA ARG A 79 0.29 6.19 12.06
C ARG A 79 -1.21 5.90 11.98
N SER A 80 -2.04 6.93 11.87
CA SER A 80 -3.50 6.80 11.74
C SER A 80 -3.90 5.90 10.57
N ASP A 81 -4.91 5.05 10.77
CA ASP A 81 -5.40 4.15 9.71
C ASP A 81 -6.42 4.84 8.79
N LEU A 82 -7.12 5.83 9.32
CA LEU A 82 -8.04 6.71 8.62
C LEU A 82 -7.63 8.16 8.84
N ARG A 83 -7.53 8.93 7.76
CA ARG A 83 -7.09 10.31 7.80
C ARG A 83 -8.10 11.23 7.14
N TRP A 84 -9.05 11.66 7.96
CA TRP A 84 -10.13 12.55 7.55
C TRP A 84 -9.71 14.01 7.42
N GLY A 85 -8.71 14.44 8.19
CA GLY A 85 -8.33 15.84 8.29
C GLY A 85 -9.40 16.72 8.97
N PRO A 86 -9.08 17.99 9.26
CA PRO A 86 -9.99 18.92 9.94
C PRO A 86 -11.31 19.18 9.22
N ASP A 87 -11.36 19.00 7.90
CA ASP A 87 -12.56 19.22 7.08
C ASP A 87 -13.38 17.94 6.81
N GLU A 88 -12.95 16.82 7.40
CA GLU A 88 -13.54 15.48 7.30
C GLU A 88 -13.63 14.92 5.86
N LYS A 89 -12.78 15.39 4.94
CA LYS A 89 -12.82 14.96 3.53
C LYS A 89 -11.58 14.21 3.07
N GLY A 90 -10.58 14.08 3.93
CA GLY A 90 -9.31 13.46 3.66
C GLY A 90 -8.42 14.28 2.74
N PHE A 91 -7.53 13.61 2.01
CA PHE A 91 -6.55 14.26 1.13
C PHE A 91 -6.45 13.50 -0.20
N ARG A 92 -6.17 14.21 -1.29
CA ARG A 92 -5.89 13.56 -2.57
C ARG A 92 -4.45 13.05 -2.58
N ARG A 93 -4.24 11.78 -2.90
CA ARG A 93 -2.89 11.21 -3.01
C ARG A 93 -2.18 11.78 -4.25
N ILE A 94 -0.89 12.03 -4.11
CA ILE A 94 -0.04 12.49 -5.21
C ILE A 94 0.32 11.32 -6.12
N VAL A 95 0.72 10.20 -5.51
CA VAL A 95 1.09 8.95 -6.18
C VAL A 95 0.08 7.88 -5.79
N HIS A 96 -0.19 6.94 -6.70
CA HIS A 96 -1.23 5.92 -6.53
C HIS A 96 -2.63 6.49 -6.19
N PRO A 97 -3.12 7.54 -6.89
CA PRO A 97 -4.37 8.23 -6.54
C PRO A 97 -5.63 7.39 -6.67
N TRP A 98 -5.64 6.41 -7.57
CA TRP A 98 -6.83 5.63 -7.89
C TRP A 98 -6.58 4.15 -7.62
N GLY A 99 -7.51 3.51 -6.92
CA GLY A 99 -7.35 2.12 -6.52
C GLY A 99 -8.65 1.42 -6.16
N VAL A 100 -8.51 0.16 -5.78
CA VAL A 100 -9.56 -0.69 -5.23
C VAL A 100 -9.15 -1.05 -3.81
N VAL A 101 -10.03 -0.83 -2.84
CA VAL A 101 -9.86 -1.34 -1.49
C VAL A 101 -10.31 -2.79 -1.45
N LEU A 102 -9.54 -3.63 -0.78
CA LEU A 102 -9.76 -5.06 -0.63
C LEU A 102 -9.79 -5.42 0.86
N THR A 103 -10.61 -6.39 1.24
CA THR A 103 -10.60 -6.98 2.59
C THR A 103 -10.45 -8.48 2.51
N GLY A 104 -9.92 -9.06 3.58
CA GLY A 104 -9.83 -10.52 3.70
C GLY A 104 -8.86 -10.96 4.79
N LEU A 105 -8.08 -12.00 4.50
CA LEU A 105 -7.25 -12.71 5.46
C LEU A 105 -5.78 -12.84 4.98
N TRP A 106 -4.85 -12.47 5.86
CA TRP A 106 -3.45 -12.84 5.82
C TRP A 106 -3.24 -14.13 6.61
N GLU A 107 -2.57 -15.13 6.04
CA GLU A 107 -2.29 -16.40 6.70
C GLU A 107 -0.89 -16.93 6.36
N ILE A 108 -0.10 -17.28 7.38
CA ILE A 108 1.20 -17.96 7.22
C ILE A 108 1.07 -19.42 7.63
N THR A 109 1.40 -20.34 6.73
CA THR A 109 1.25 -21.79 6.92
C THR A 109 2.56 -22.52 7.08
N GLU A 110 3.65 -21.99 6.51
CA GLU A 110 4.96 -22.63 6.53
C GLU A 110 5.84 -22.08 7.66
N ASP A 111 6.68 -22.95 8.21
CA ASP A 111 7.69 -22.52 9.18
C ASP A 111 8.79 -21.77 8.44
N SER A 112 8.89 -20.47 8.75
CA SER A 112 9.75 -19.56 8.03
C SER A 112 11.04 -19.20 8.79
N GLY A 113 11.06 -19.40 10.11
CA GLY A 113 12.09 -18.87 11.01
C GLY A 113 12.02 -17.35 11.26
N TYR A 114 11.06 -16.66 10.63
CA TYR A 114 10.74 -15.25 10.87
C TYR A 114 9.75 -15.09 12.03
N THR A 115 9.66 -13.89 12.57
CA THR A 115 8.83 -13.59 13.76
C THR A 115 7.55 -12.83 13.43
N GLY A 116 6.70 -12.63 14.44
CA GLY A 116 5.47 -11.85 14.33
C GLY A 116 4.51 -12.44 13.30
N TYR A 117 3.98 -11.61 12.41
CA TYR A 117 3.02 -12.06 11.40
C TYR A 117 3.65 -12.75 10.18
N PHE A 118 4.95 -13.04 10.24
CA PHE A 118 5.62 -14.01 9.36
C PHE A 118 5.84 -15.39 9.99
N GLN A 119 5.47 -15.58 11.26
CA GLN A 119 5.57 -16.87 11.93
C GLN A 119 4.46 -17.82 11.48
N LYS A 120 4.77 -19.13 11.41
CA LYS A 120 3.77 -20.17 11.12
C LYS A 120 2.56 -20.08 12.06
N GLY A 121 1.37 -20.12 11.48
CA GLY A 121 0.10 -20.06 12.19
C GLY A 121 -0.42 -18.64 12.42
N SER A 122 0.35 -17.60 12.07
CA SER A 122 -0.12 -16.22 12.17
C SER A 122 -1.26 -15.95 11.19
N LYS A 123 -2.35 -15.37 11.70
CA LYS A 123 -3.54 -14.98 10.92
C LYS A 123 -3.99 -13.58 11.28
N ALA A 124 -4.25 -12.74 10.28
CA ALA A 124 -4.68 -11.36 10.46
C ALA A 124 -5.79 -11.02 9.48
N LEU A 125 -6.81 -10.28 9.94
CA LEU A 125 -7.67 -9.55 9.04
C LEU A 125 -6.86 -8.46 8.33
N VAL A 126 -7.12 -8.25 7.05
CA VAL A 126 -6.41 -7.27 6.23
C VAL A 126 -7.37 -6.27 5.61
N VAL A 127 -6.95 -5.01 5.60
CA VAL A 127 -7.46 -4.00 4.65
C VAL A 127 -6.30 -3.66 3.73
N ALA A 128 -6.48 -3.88 2.43
CA ALA A 128 -5.47 -3.59 1.42
C ALA A 128 -6.01 -2.65 0.36
N ARG A 129 -5.10 -2.05 -0.40
CA ARG A 129 -5.42 -1.22 -1.55
C ARG A 129 -4.54 -1.58 -2.73
N TYR A 130 -5.16 -2.10 -3.77
CA TYR A 130 -4.55 -2.23 -5.09
C TYR A 130 -4.67 -0.88 -5.81
N SER A 131 -3.60 -0.41 -6.45
CA SER A 131 -3.59 0.91 -7.08
C SER A 131 -2.52 1.07 -8.15
N ASN A 132 -2.65 2.12 -8.96
CA ASN A 132 -1.69 2.43 -10.03
C ASN A 132 -1.03 3.79 -9.81
N GLY A 133 0.30 3.82 -9.89
CA GLY A 133 1.12 5.03 -9.78
C GLY A 133 1.12 5.92 -11.04
N GLY A 134 0.63 5.41 -12.17
CA GLY A 134 0.61 6.10 -13.46
C GLY A 134 -0.71 5.90 -14.20
N ALA A 135 -0.64 5.34 -15.42
CA ALA A 135 -1.84 4.98 -16.17
C ALA A 135 -2.66 3.89 -15.45
N VAL A 136 -3.99 3.94 -15.58
CA VAL A 136 -4.90 2.89 -15.06
C VAL A 136 -5.34 1.90 -16.14
N LYS A 137 -5.24 2.30 -17.41
CA LYS A 137 -5.72 1.50 -18.53
C LYS A 137 -4.63 0.61 -19.11
N ARG A 138 -5.03 -0.59 -19.53
CA ARG A 138 -4.19 -1.54 -20.26
C ARG A 138 -3.63 -0.91 -21.54
N GLY A 139 -2.45 -1.36 -21.95
CA GLY A 139 -1.74 -0.86 -23.15
C GLY A 139 -0.76 0.28 -22.87
N LYS A 140 -0.75 0.81 -21.65
CA LYS A 140 0.28 1.72 -21.15
C LYS A 140 1.09 1.07 -20.03
N PRO A 141 2.34 1.51 -19.78
CA PRO A 141 3.07 1.14 -18.58
C PRO A 141 2.28 1.52 -17.32
N ARG A 142 2.12 0.57 -16.39
CA ARG A 142 1.38 0.75 -15.13
C ARG A 142 2.29 0.39 -13.97
N GLY A 143 2.48 1.31 -13.02
CA GLY A 143 3.13 1.01 -11.73
C GLY A 143 2.09 0.49 -10.76
N GLN A 144 1.86 -0.82 -10.77
CA GLN A 144 0.82 -1.46 -9.98
C GLN A 144 1.36 -1.82 -8.61
N GLY A 145 0.58 -1.53 -7.57
CA GLY A 145 0.99 -1.82 -6.20
C GLY A 145 -0.15 -2.25 -5.30
N ILE A 146 0.20 -3.06 -4.30
CA ILE A 146 -0.64 -3.44 -3.18
C ILE A 146 0.02 -2.93 -1.90
N ALA A 147 -0.67 -2.01 -1.24
CA ALA A 147 -0.40 -1.67 0.15
C ALA A 147 -1.40 -2.42 1.04
N GLY A 148 -0.93 -3.08 2.09
CA GLY A 148 -1.80 -3.82 3.00
C GLY A 148 -1.56 -3.43 4.45
N LYS A 149 -2.63 -3.49 5.24
CA LYS A 149 -2.66 -3.20 6.67
C LYS A 149 -3.21 -4.40 7.41
N LEU A 150 -2.41 -4.96 8.30
CA LEU A 150 -2.72 -6.16 9.08
C LEU A 150 -3.28 -5.78 10.44
N PHE A 151 -4.46 -6.30 10.75
CA PHE A 151 -5.07 -6.24 12.07
C PHE A 151 -4.82 -7.58 12.76
N PRO A 152 -4.16 -7.59 13.94
CA PRO A 152 -3.76 -8.82 14.63
C PRO A 152 -4.94 -9.54 15.31
N THR A 153 -5.96 -9.88 14.54
CA THR A 153 -7.20 -10.54 14.95
C THR A 153 -7.78 -11.32 13.76
N THR A 154 -8.62 -12.31 14.04
CA THR A 154 -9.52 -12.94 13.06
C THR A 154 -10.99 -12.62 13.33
N ASP A 155 -11.28 -11.85 14.38
CA ASP A 155 -12.62 -11.38 14.73
C ASP A 155 -12.90 -10.04 14.03
N PRO A 156 -13.86 -9.98 13.07
CA PRO A 156 -14.18 -8.76 12.36
C PRO A 156 -14.85 -7.70 13.24
N HIS A 157 -15.35 -8.08 14.42
CA HIS A 157 -15.98 -7.20 15.40
C HIS A 157 -15.14 -7.04 16.66
N HIS A 158 -13.82 -7.26 16.57
CA HIS A 158 -12.90 -7.14 17.69
C HIS A 158 -13.07 -5.79 18.41
N LYS A 159 -13.28 -5.88 19.73
CA LYS A 159 -13.75 -4.76 20.55
C LYS A 159 -12.66 -3.82 21.06
N GLU A 160 -11.40 -4.04 20.78
CA GLU A 160 -10.35 -3.10 21.18
C GLU A 160 -9.66 -2.51 19.94
N PRO A 161 -9.20 -1.26 19.98
CA PRO A 161 -8.31 -0.75 18.96
C PRO A 161 -7.04 -1.60 18.92
N LEU A 162 -6.64 -2.03 17.71
CA LEU A 162 -5.46 -2.86 17.51
C LEU A 162 -4.34 -2.05 16.88
N GLN A 163 -3.11 -2.26 17.36
CA GLN A 163 -1.93 -1.79 16.65
C GLN A 163 -1.81 -2.59 15.34
N THR A 164 -1.71 -1.89 14.22
CA THR A 164 -1.58 -2.51 12.90
C THR A 164 -0.14 -2.50 12.41
N ALA A 165 0.15 -3.33 11.42
CA ALA A 165 1.39 -3.25 10.64
C ALA A 165 1.08 -3.15 9.16
N ASN A 166 1.86 -2.35 8.44
CA ASN A 166 1.69 -2.18 7.00
C ASN A 166 2.78 -2.89 6.20
N PHE A 167 2.42 -3.31 5.00
CA PHE A 167 3.38 -3.74 3.98
C PHE A 167 3.05 -3.04 2.65
N PHE A 168 4.07 -2.93 1.80
CA PHE A 168 3.96 -2.31 0.49
C PHE A 168 4.66 -3.20 -0.52
N THR A 169 3.99 -3.46 -1.63
CA THR A 169 4.55 -4.21 -2.74
C THR A 169 4.15 -3.55 -4.05
N ILE A 170 5.07 -3.45 -4.99
CA ILE A 170 4.90 -2.79 -6.29
C ILE A 170 5.61 -3.65 -7.33
N ASP A 171 5.17 -3.63 -8.57
CA ASP A 171 5.87 -4.29 -9.68
C ASP A 171 7.10 -3.50 -10.15
N ASP A 172 6.85 -2.28 -10.63
CA ASP A 172 7.83 -1.31 -11.05
C ASP A 172 7.31 0.10 -10.71
N ILE A 173 8.14 0.93 -10.09
CA ILE A 173 7.74 2.27 -9.63
C ILE A 173 7.29 3.17 -10.78
N VAL A 174 7.96 3.10 -11.93
CA VAL A 174 7.62 3.92 -13.12
C VAL A 174 6.66 3.15 -14.05
N GLY A 175 6.60 1.84 -13.89
CA GLY A 175 5.57 0.99 -14.42
C GLY A 175 6.09 -0.04 -15.41
N ALA A 176 5.53 -1.24 -15.33
CA ALA A 176 5.83 -2.33 -16.23
C ALA A 176 4.78 -2.41 -17.35
N SER A 177 5.19 -2.93 -18.51
CA SER A 177 4.24 -3.32 -19.56
C SER A 177 3.69 -4.71 -19.27
N THR A 178 2.76 -4.79 -18.31
CA THR A 178 2.05 -6.03 -17.97
C THR A 178 0.63 -5.95 -18.51
N ARG A 179 0.24 -6.95 -19.32
CA ARG A 179 -1.09 -6.98 -19.92
C ARG A 179 -2.15 -7.34 -18.89
N TYR A 180 -1.90 -8.34 -18.05
CA TYR A 180 -2.84 -8.83 -17.04
C TYR A 180 -2.30 -8.67 -15.63
N ILE A 181 -3.18 -8.41 -14.66
CA ILE A 181 -2.83 -8.43 -13.23
C ILE A 181 -2.23 -9.80 -12.83
N ASN A 182 -2.65 -10.88 -13.47
CA ASN A 182 -2.15 -12.24 -13.24
C ASN A 182 -0.64 -12.40 -13.47
N ASP A 183 -0.03 -11.53 -14.28
CA ASP A 183 1.39 -11.59 -14.65
C ASP A 183 2.28 -10.70 -13.77
N VAL A 184 1.68 -10.02 -12.80
CA VAL A 184 2.36 -9.04 -11.98
C VAL A 184 3.02 -9.71 -10.78
N ASP A 185 4.31 -9.50 -10.63
CA ASP A 185 5.07 -9.86 -9.44
C ASP A 185 5.17 -8.63 -8.54
N PHE A 186 4.35 -8.55 -7.49
CA PHE A 186 4.40 -7.43 -6.56
C PHE A 186 5.48 -7.67 -5.51
N VAL A 187 6.53 -6.84 -5.48
CA VAL A 187 7.67 -7.00 -4.58
C VAL A 187 7.84 -5.78 -3.67
N ASN A 188 8.36 -5.98 -2.45
CA ASN A 188 8.65 -4.86 -1.53
C ASN A 188 9.92 -4.07 -1.91
N ALA A 189 10.69 -4.57 -2.88
CA ALA A 189 11.84 -3.92 -3.49
C ALA A 189 11.65 -3.84 -5.02
N PRO A 190 10.67 -3.04 -5.51
CA PRO A 190 10.36 -2.91 -6.92
C PRO A 190 11.54 -2.43 -7.76
N ASN A 191 11.48 -2.78 -9.04
CA ASN A 191 12.35 -2.16 -10.02
C ASN A 191 11.94 -0.70 -10.23
N VAL A 192 12.88 0.10 -10.72
CA VAL A 192 12.64 1.44 -11.22
C VAL A 192 13.20 1.50 -12.62
N THR A 193 12.40 1.12 -13.61
CA THR A 193 12.81 1.13 -15.02
C THR A 193 12.41 2.43 -15.70
N LEU A 194 13.18 2.84 -16.71
CA LEU A 194 12.77 3.96 -17.56
C LEU A 194 11.63 3.49 -18.46
N SER A 195 10.47 4.13 -18.31
CA SER A 195 9.33 3.97 -19.21
C SER A 195 9.38 5.02 -20.31
N ASN A 196 8.93 4.65 -21.51
CA ASN A 196 8.74 5.59 -22.62
C ASN A 196 7.47 6.47 -22.45
N ASP A 197 6.71 6.31 -21.36
CA ASP A 197 5.55 7.16 -21.05
C ASP A 197 5.97 8.50 -20.42
N TRP A 198 6.37 9.43 -21.27
CA TRP A 198 6.88 10.75 -20.88
C TRP A 198 5.83 11.67 -20.23
N ALA A 199 4.53 11.32 -20.27
CA ALA A 199 3.47 12.13 -19.67
C ALA A 199 3.35 11.94 -18.14
N THR A 200 3.64 10.74 -17.64
CA THR A 200 3.55 10.37 -16.21
C THR A 200 4.92 10.29 -15.53
N SER A 201 5.97 10.00 -16.31
CA SER A 201 7.35 9.86 -15.83
C SER A 201 7.90 11.07 -15.05
N PRO A 202 7.61 12.35 -15.38
CA PRO A 202 8.12 13.49 -14.62
C PRO A 202 7.59 13.59 -13.18
N ILE A 203 6.36 13.13 -12.93
CA ILE A 203 5.74 13.13 -11.59
C ILE A 203 6.37 12.03 -10.73
N VAL A 204 6.49 10.82 -11.28
CA VAL A 204 7.12 9.68 -10.59
C VAL A 204 8.60 9.98 -10.31
N MET A 205 9.33 10.59 -11.25
CA MET A 205 10.71 11.01 -11.05
C MET A 205 10.83 12.11 -9.97
N THR A 206 9.95 13.11 -9.97
CA THR A 206 9.99 14.19 -8.96
C THR A 206 9.61 13.67 -7.57
N ALA A 207 8.62 12.78 -7.48
CA ALA A 207 8.27 12.10 -6.24
C ALA A 207 9.42 11.23 -5.74
N GLY A 208 10.07 10.45 -6.62
CA GLY A 208 11.24 9.64 -6.26
C GLY A 208 12.41 10.45 -5.71
N VAL A 209 12.67 11.64 -6.27
CA VAL A 209 13.69 12.58 -5.75
C VAL A 209 13.32 13.09 -4.36
N VAL A 210 12.06 13.45 -4.09
CA VAL A 210 11.68 13.95 -2.76
C VAL A 210 11.60 12.84 -1.71
N PHE A 211 11.16 11.64 -2.09
CA PHE A 211 11.22 10.48 -1.20
C PHE A 211 12.66 10.11 -0.86
N ALA A 212 13.62 10.23 -1.79
CA ALA A 212 15.05 10.01 -1.50
C ALA A 212 15.64 10.99 -0.47
N ILE A 213 15.01 12.16 -0.28
CA ILE A 213 15.44 13.18 0.70
C ILE A 213 14.87 12.85 2.10
N THR A 214 13.74 12.15 2.18
CA THR A 214 12.96 11.93 3.41
C THR A 214 13.01 10.48 3.92
N ASP A 215 13.40 9.54 3.07
CA ASP A 215 13.59 8.12 3.35
C ASP A 215 14.96 7.67 2.81
N LYS A 216 15.70 6.88 3.60
CA LYS A 216 17.07 6.46 3.28
C LYS A 216 17.09 5.54 2.06
N ASP A 217 16.09 4.68 1.90
CA ASP A 217 15.91 3.90 0.69
C ASP A 217 14.47 4.01 0.18
N PRO A 218 14.19 4.95 -0.75
CA PRO A 218 12.83 5.22 -1.20
C PRO A 218 12.25 4.09 -2.07
N THR A 219 13.06 3.09 -2.45
CA THR A 219 12.69 2.03 -3.40
C THR A 219 12.51 0.67 -2.75
N GLU A 220 12.93 0.50 -1.50
CA GLU A 220 12.71 -0.73 -0.72
C GLU A 220 11.85 -0.39 0.50
N ARG A 221 10.88 -1.25 0.81
CA ARG A 221 10.05 -1.14 2.01
C ARG A 221 10.32 -2.32 2.92
N GLN A 222 10.92 -2.01 4.07
CA GLN A 222 11.23 -3.03 5.06
C GLN A 222 9.96 -3.60 5.67
N LEU A 223 10.04 -4.86 6.09
CA LEU A 223 8.90 -5.65 6.57
C LEU A 223 8.94 -5.84 8.09
N HIS A 224 9.78 -5.06 8.79
CA HIS A 224 10.03 -5.26 10.22
C HIS A 224 8.77 -5.02 11.07
N GLU A 225 7.88 -4.10 10.69
CA GLU A 225 6.62 -3.89 11.43
C GLU A 225 5.73 -5.13 11.39
N VAL A 226 5.67 -5.84 10.26
CA VAL A 226 4.95 -7.13 10.16
C VAL A 226 5.65 -8.21 11.00
N ALA A 227 6.99 -8.22 11.00
CA ALA A 227 7.78 -9.15 11.81
C ALA A 227 7.72 -8.89 13.32
N GLU A 228 7.26 -7.70 13.72
CA GLU A 228 7.10 -7.24 15.11
C GLU A 228 5.65 -7.29 15.59
N LEU A 229 4.68 -7.30 14.67
CA LEU A 229 3.26 -7.34 15.00
C LEU A 229 2.92 -8.55 15.87
N GLY A 230 2.26 -8.31 17.01
CA GLY A 230 1.86 -9.35 17.97
C GLY A 230 3.01 -10.17 18.58
N LYS A 231 4.27 -9.80 18.32
CA LYS A 231 5.45 -10.51 18.81
C LYS A 231 5.67 -10.19 20.30
N PRO A 232 6.05 -11.18 21.15
CA PRO A 232 6.56 -10.90 22.48
C PRO A 232 7.74 -9.91 22.46
N ARG A 233 7.87 -9.10 23.50
CA ARG A 233 8.91 -8.05 23.58
C ARG A 233 10.33 -8.62 23.66
N ASP A 234 10.49 -9.78 24.28
CA ASP A 234 11.75 -10.47 24.51
C ASP A 234 12.21 -11.32 23.32
N LEU A 235 11.31 -11.65 22.38
CA LEU A 235 11.67 -12.40 21.18
C LEU A 235 12.42 -11.47 20.19
N PRO A 236 13.64 -11.78 19.72
CA PRO A 236 14.32 -10.92 18.75
C PRO A 236 13.56 -10.82 17.42
N THR A 237 13.55 -9.64 16.79
CA THR A 237 12.93 -9.45 15.47
C THR A 237 13.71 -10.23 14.41
N ARG A 238 12.99 -10.97 13.57
CA ARG A 238 13.53 -11.57 12.34
C ARG A 238 12.58 -11.28 11.19
N ALA A 239 12.90 -10.24 10.43
CA ALA A 239 12.14 -9.85 9.26
C ALA A 239 12.75 -10.43 7.98
N PRO A 240 11.94 -10.94 7.02
CA PRO A 240 12.43 -11.20 5.68
C PRO A 240 12.94 -9.90 5.06
N ARG A 241 14.01 -10.00 4.28
CA ARG A 241 14.47 -8.85 3.48
C ARG A 241 13.51 -8.58 2.32
N PHE A 242 13.20 -9.62 1.55
CA PHE A 242 12.33 -9.51 0.38
C PHE A 242 11.07 -10.35 0.54
N MET A 243 9.96 -9.77 0.11
CA MET A 243 8.65 -10.41 0.00
C MET A 243 8.07 -10.13 -1.37
N ARG A 244 7.44 -11.16 -1.94
CA ARG A 244 6.65 -11.10 -3.16
C ARG A 244 5.22 -11.56 -2.88
N LEU A 245 4.26 -10.83 -3.43
CA LEU A 245 2.90 -11.31 -3.63
C LEU A 245 2.71 -11.67 -5.10
N LYS A 246 2.21 -12.87 -5.34
CA LYS A 246 1.91 -13.36 -6.68
C LYS A 246 0.50 -13.94 -6.71
N LEU A 247 -0.27 -13.59 -7.72
CA LEU A 247 -1.61 -14.13 -7.86
C LEU A 247 -1.55 -15.67 -7.98
N ALA A 248 -2.37 -16.36 -7.19
CA ALA A 248 -2.39 -17.81 -7.17
C ALA A 248 -2.80 -18.38 -8.56
N PRO A 249 -2.36 -19.59 -8.92
CA PRO A 249 -2.82 -20.22 -10.15
C PRO A 249 -4.34 -20.41 -10.16
N GLY A 250 -4.96 -20.28 -11.34
CA GLY A 250 -6.39 -20.56 -11.54
C GLY A 250 -7.33 -19.35 -11.49
N HIS A 251 -6.84 -18.15 -11.12
CA HIS A 251 -7.63 -16.94 -11.28
C HIS A 251 -7.88 -16.62 -12.78
N PRO A 252 -9.08 -16.13 -13.14
CA PRO A 252 -9.40 -15.83 -14.52
C PRO A 252 -8.50 -14.70 -15.06
N ARG A 253 -8.20 -14.76 -16.35
CA ARG A 253 -7.65 -13.61 -17.08
C ARG A 253 -8.83 -12.84 -17.65
N ILE A 254 -8.92 -11.57 -17.27
CA ILE A 254 -10.02 -10.71 -17.73
C ILE A 254 -9.60 -10.06 -19.05
N GLU A 255 -10.33 -10.41 -20.10
CA GLU A 255 -10.09 -9.91 -21.45
C GLU A 255 -10.67 -8.52 -21.66
N GLY A 256 -10.07 -7.76 -22.57
CA GLY A 256 -10.49 -6.41 -22.93
C GLY A 256 -9.32 -5.53 -23.35
N GLU A 257 -9.52 -4.75 -24.40
CA GLU A 257 -8.60 -3.68 -24.79
C GLU A 257 -8.93 -2.41 -24.00
N ASP A 258 -7.92 -1.59 -23.67
CA ASP A 258 -8.08 -0.35 -22.88
C ASP A 258 -8.77 -0.55 -21.50
N LEU A 259 -8.75 -1.77 -20.97
CA LEU A 259 -9.39 -2.14 -19.71
C LEU A 259 -8.76 -1.37 -18.53
N ASP A 260 -9.59 -0.73 -17.71
CA ASP A 260 -9.15 -0.14 -16.45
C ASP A 260 -8.78 -1.27 -15.48
N SER A 261 -7.58 -1.20 -14.91
CA SER A 261 -7.09 -2.15 -13.90
C SER A 261 -8.03 -2.36 -12.71
N ARG A 262 -8.84 -1.36 -12.35
CA ARG A 262 -9.84 -1.47 -11.27
C ARG A 262 -11.00 -2.35 -11.71
N ASP A 263 -11.47 -2.18 -12.94
CA ASP A 263 -12.48 -3.06 -13.54
C ASP A 263 -11.92 -4.48 -13.73
N GLU A 264 -10.65 -4.60 -14.13
CA GLU A 264 -9.95 -5.89 -14.23
C GLU A 264 -9.95 -6.63 -12.89
N LEU A 265 -9.58 -5.95 -11.80
CA LEU A 265 -9.56 -6.55 -10.47
C LEU A 265 -10.96 -6.88 -9.96
N LEU A 266 -11.93 -5.97 -10.11
CA LEU A 266 -13.31 -6.20 -9.68
C LEU A 266 -13.95 -7.36 -10.44
N ALA A 267 -13.68 -7.51 -11.74
CA ALA A 267 -14.17 -8.63 -12.54
C ALA A 267 -13.63 -10.00 -12.08
N MET A 268 -12.44 -10.04 -11.46
CA MET A 268 -11.93 -11.28 -10.87
C MET A 268 -12.79 -11.76 -9.69
N MET A 269 -13.43 -10.83 -8.96
CA MET A 269 -14.21 -11.11 -7.75
C MET A 269 -15.73 -11.14 -7.98
N PHE A 270 -16.25 -10.18 -8.75
CA PHE A 270 -17.68 -9.94 -8.95
C PHE A 270 -18.12 -10.29 -10.37
N ASP A 271 -19.39 -10.67 -10.50
CA ASP A 271 -20.06 -10.61 -11.80
C ASP A 271 -20.60 -9.20 -12.01
N LYS A 272 -20.42 -8.65 -13.22
CA LYS A 272 -20.77 -7.26 -13.51
C LYS A 272 -22.26 -6.99 -13.24
N GLY A 273 -22.56 -5.96 -12.46
CA GLY A 273 -23.94 -5.60 -12.06
C GLY A 273 -24.50 -6.42 -10.90
N ASP A 274 -23.70 -7.31 -10.28
CA ASP A 274 -24.04 -8.05 -9.07
C ASP A 274 -23.10 -7.61 -7.93
N PRO A 275 -23.63 -7.09 -6.80
CA PRO A 275 -22.81 -6.66 -5.68
C PRO A 275 -22.26 -7.82 -4.84
N THR A 276 -22.64 -9.07 -5.13
CA THR A 276 -22.23 -10.25 -4.35
C THR A 276 -20.89 -10.77 -4.86
N PRO A 277 -19.83 -10.86 -4.02
CA PRO A 277 -18.60 -11.54 -4.40
C PRO A 277 -18.90 -12.98 -4.81
N ARG A 278 -18.41 -13.39 -5.99
CA ARG A 278 -18.57 -14.76 -6.52
C ARG A 278 -17.32 -15.59 -6.36
N ARG A 279 -16.18 -14.93 -6.20
CA ARG A 279 -14.83 -15.51 -6.23
C ARG A 279 -13.95 -14.74 -5.24
N GLU A 280 -13.03 -15.44 -4.61
CA GLU A 280 -11.95 -14.81 -3.85
C GLU A 280 -10.79 -14.45 -4.79
N ILE A 281 -9.95 -13.50 -4.39
CA ILE A 281 -8.67 -13.20 -5.04
C ILE A 281 -7.56 -13.64 -4.08
N VAL A 282 -6.74 -14.61 -4.48
CA VAL A 282 -5.71 -15.19 -3.62
C VAL A 282 -4.33 -14.85 -4.16
N PHE A 283 -3.48 -14.29 -3.30
CA PHE A 283 -2.06 -14.12 -3.56
C PHE A 283 -1.26 -15.11 -2.71
N THR A 284 -0.24 -15.74 -3.28
CA THR A 284 0.78 -16.45 -2.49
C THR A 284 1.73 -15.43 -1.87
N ILE A 285 2.06 -15.62 -0.59
CA ILE A 285 3.09 -14.84 0.10
C ILE A 285 4.40 -15.63 -0.01
N GLU A 286 5.39 -15.04 -0.68
CA GLU A 286 6.72 -15.62 -0.85
C GLU A 286 7.79 -14.70 -0.29
N VAL A 287 8.87 -15.28 0.24
CA VAL A 287 9.96 -14.52 0.87
C VAL A 287 11.32 -15.07 0.43
N THR A 288 12.34 -14.21 0.46
CA THR A 288 13.74 -14.60 0.27
C THR A 288 14.71 -13.63 0.95
N GLU A 289 15.89 -14.15 1.30
CA GLU A 289 17.07 -13.38 1.69
C GLU A 289 18.05 -13.20 0.54
N ASP A 290 17.96 -14.06 -0.48
CA ASP A 290 18.86 -14.07 -1.63
C ASP A 290 18.36 -13.10 -2.69
N GLY A 291 18.89 -11.89 -2.63
CA GLY A 291 18.66 -10.90 -3.66
C GLY A 291 19.62 -9.73 -3.60
N GLU A 292 19.82 -9.14 -4.76
CA GLU A 292 20.66 -7.97 -4.97
C GLU A 292 19.82 -6.87 -5.62
N VAL A 293 19.88 -5.68 -5.04
CA VAL A 293 19.32 -4.46 -5.62
C VAL A 293 20.50 -3.63 -6.11
N THR A 294 20.63 -3.50 -7.43
CA THR A 294 21.74 -2.79 -8.08
C THR A 294 21.22 -1.57 -8.80
N GLY A 295 22.06 -0.53 -8.95
CA GLY A 295 21.67 0.70 -9.65
C GLY A 295 22.30 1.95 -9.06
N ARG A 296 22.05 3.09 -9.71
CA ARG A 296 22.47 4.43 -9.25
C ARG A 296 21.22 5.28 -9.01
N THR A 297 21.33 6.25 -8.10
CA THR A 297 20.27 7.14 -7.59
C THR A 297 19.05 7.27 -8.50
N GLY A 298 17.93 6.71 -8.06
CA GLY A 298 16.64 6.76 -8.75
C GLY A 298 16.33 5.57 -9.66
N PHE A 299 17.33 4.88 -10.22
CA PHE A 299 17.13 3.70 -11.08
C PHE A 299 17.73 2.47 -10.43
N LYS A 300 16.86 1.55 -10.00
CA LYS A 300 17.25 0.32 -9.30
C LYS A 300 16.63 -0.88 -9.96
N LYS A 301 17.39 -1.98 -9.97
CA LYS A 301 16.94 -3.28 -10.45
C LYS A 301 17.25 -4.33 -9.40
N GLY A 302 16.19 -5.02 -8.97
CA GLY A 302 16.25 -6.18 -8.12
C GLY A 302 16.48 -7.46 -8.93
N THR A 303 17.37 -8.32 -8.45
CA THR A 303 17.49 -9.72 -8.88
C THR A 303 17.34 -10.59 -7.65
N PHE A 304 16.29 -11.42 -7.63
CA PHE A 304 15.91 -12.22 -6.46
C PHE A 304 15.88 -13.70 -6.82
N ARG A 305 16.35 -14.54 -5.91
CA ARG A 305 16.49 -15.98 -6.09
C ARG A 305 15.90 -16.72 -4.88
N ASN A 306 15.72 -18.03 -5.03
CA ASN A 306 15.35 -18.92 -3.92
C ASN A 306 14.08 -18.50 -3.16
N TRP A 307 13.07 -18.01 -3.89
CA TRP A 307 11.77 -17.67 -3.32
C TRP A 307 11.15 -18.89 -2.64
N ARG A 308 10.71 -18.70 -1.40
CA ARG A 308 9.96 -19.69 -0.65
C ARG A 308 8.57 -19.16 -0.33
N ARG A 309 7.55 -19.90 -0.75
CA ARG A 309 6.18 -19.65 -0.31
C ARG A 309 6.07 -19.94 1.19
N ILE A 310 5.48 -19.00 1.93
CA ILE A 310 5.24 -19.14 3.37
C ILE A 310 3.77 -19.05 3.77
N GLY A 311 2.91 -18.55 2.87
CA GLY A 311 1.51 -18.33 3.20
C GLY A 311 0.66 -17.86 2.03
N ALA A 312 -0.48 -17.27 2.34
CA ALA A 312 -1.42 -16.69 1.40
C ALA A 312 -2.07 -15.41 1.96
N LEU A 313 -2.46 -14.55 1.03
CA LEU A 313 -3.26 -13.36 1.25
C LEU A 313 -4.52 -13.50 0.40
N THR A 314 -5.65 -13.77 1.05
CA THR A 314 -6.94 -14.02 0.40
C THR A 314 -7.83 -12.81 0.59
N PHE A 315 -8.42 -12.29 -0.49
CA PHE A 315 -9.40 -11.22 -0.46
C PHE A 315 -10.78 -11.76 -0.83
N ASP A 316 -11.77 -11.43 -0.01
CA ASP A 316 -13.15 -11.91 -0.12
C ASP A 316 -14.15 -10.80 -0.49
N ASN A 317 -13.73 -9.54 -0.42
CA ASN A 317 -14.55 -8.39 -0.78
C ASN A 317 -13.69 -7.23 -1.27
N ALA A 318 -14.30 -6.33 -2.05
CA ALA A 318 -13.63 -5.17 -2.60
C ALA A 318 -14.59 -4.01 -2.88
N VAL A 319 -14.05 -2.80 -2.91
CA VAL A 319 -14.81 -1.58 -3.20
C VAL A 319 -13.91 -0.51 -3.83
N VAL A 320 -14.46 0.24 -4.79
CA VAL A 320 -13.86 1.48 -5.29
C VAL A 320 -14.65 2.65 -4.71
N SER A 321 -14.07 3.32 -3.74
CA SER A 321 -14.74 4.34 -2.94
C SER A 321 -13.92 5.61 -2.77
N TYR A 322 -14.62 6.71 -2.52
CA TYR A 322 -13.98 7.96 -2.17
C TYR A 322 -13.07 7.82 -0.96
N ASN A 323 -13.53 7.13 0.08
CA ASN A 323 -12.75 6.98 1.31
C ASN A 323 -11.49 6.12 1.08
N GLY A 324 -11.55 5.12 0.18
CA GLY A 324 -10.37 4.36 -0.23
C GLY A 324 -9.28 5.20 -0.90
N ASP A 325 -9.68 6.21 -1.67
CA ASP A 325 -8.77 7.09 -2.41
C ASP A 325 -8.33 8.32 -1.61
N HIS A 326 -9.12 8.76 -0.62
CA HIS A 326 -8.89 10.02 0.08
C HIS A 326 -8.60 9.89 1.59
N VAL A 327 -9.07 8.83 2.24
CA VAL A 327 -9.09 8.73 3.71
C VAL A 327 -8.22 7.60 4.21
N LEU A 328 -8.22 6.43 3.56
CA LEU A 328 -7.37 5.30 3.96
C LEU A 328 -5.92 5.74 4.05
N HIS A 329 -5.21 5.40 5.11
CA HIS A 329 -3.80 5.75 5.23
C HIS A 329 -2.94 4.54 5.55
N PHE A 330 -1.80 4.47 4.87
CA PHE A 330 -0.79 3.46 5.10
C PHE A 330 0.49 4.18 5.52
N HIS A 331 0.85 4.01 6.79
CA HIS A 331 2.14 4.44 7.32
C HIS A 331 3.26 3.61 6.70
N HIS A 332 4.31 4.27 6.21
CA HIS A 332 5.51 3.65 5.70
C HIS A 332 6.46 3.29 6.87
N PRO A 333 6.92 2.03 6.99
CA PRO A 333 7.90 1.65 7.99
C PRO A 333 9.17 2.53 7.91
N ASN A 334 9.60 3.05 9.05
CA ASN A 334 10.83 3.83 9.14
C ASN A 334 12.05 2.98 8.80
N TRP A 335 12.91 3.46 7.89
CA TRP A 335 14.09 2.70 7.51
C TRP A 335 15.03 2.41 8.70
N ARG A 336 15.46 1.16 8.86
CA ARG A 336 16.49 0.75 9.82
C ARG A 336 17.76 0.31 9.09
N ILE A 337 18.94 0.65 9.61
CA ILE A 337 20.21 0.17 9.03
C ILE A 337 20.30 -1.34 9.16
N ASP A 338 19.94 -1.87 10.33
CA ASP A 338 19.63 -3.28 10.53
C ASP A 338 18.11 -3.41 10.71
N ARG A 339 17.45 -4.05 9.75
CA ARG A 339 15.99 -4.28 9.75
C ARG A 339 15.49 -5.02 11.01
N ASN A 340 16.37 -5.76 11.69
CA ASN A 340 16.03 -6.52 12.88
C ASN A 340 16.33 -5.76 14.19
N ASP A 341 17.00 -4.60 14.13
CA ASP A 341 17.37 -3.82 15.31
C ASP A 341 16.68 -2.44 15.32
N PRO A 342 15.66 -2.24 16.20
CA PRO A 342 14.97 -0.95 16.32
C PRO A 342 15.89 0.21 16.73
N ALA A 343 17.05 -0.04 17.34
CA ALA A 343 18.00 1.00 17.71
C ALA A 343 18.69 1.64 16.49
N THR A 344 18.61 0.99 15.33
CA THR A 344 19.25 1.46 14.08
C THR A 344 18.30 2.24 13.17
N ARG A 345 17.17 2.71 13.68
CA ARG A 345 16.22 3.58 12.97
C ARG A 345 16.94 4.82 12.44
N PHE A 346 16.79 5.11 11.15
CA PHE A 346 17.41 6.26 10.49
C PHE A 346 16.79 7.58 10.95
N ARG A 347 15.47 7.59 11.18
CA ARG A 347 14.73 8.73 11.71
C ARG A 347 14.14 8.35 13.07
N PRO A 348 14.29 9.18 14.11
CA PRO A 348 13.58 8.98 15.37
C PRO A 348 12.06 9.15 15.13
N ALA A 349 11.24 8.44 15.91
CA ALA A 349 9.80 8.61 15.84
C ALA A 349 9.43 10.07 16.20
N PRO A 350 8.34 10.63 15.65
CA PRO A 350 7.87 11.94 16.08
C PRO A 350 7.61 11.94 17.60
N THR A 351 8.17 12.93 18.29
CA THR A 351 8.04 13.11 19.73
C THR A 351 6.57 13.23 20.12
N GLY A 352 6.10 12.33 20.99
CA GLY A 352 4.72 12.32 21.49
C GLY A 352 3.92 11.05 21.21
N SER A 353 4.47 10.05 20.51
CA SER A 353 3.88 8.71 20.56
C SER A 353 4.13 8.11 21.96
N GLU A 354 3.08 7.72 22.69
CA GLU A 354 3.23 7.08 24.01
C GLU A 354 4.06 5.77 23.96
N ALA A 355 4.31 5.24 22.76
CA ALA A 355 5.28 4.18 22.52
C ALA A 355 6.70 4.55 22.99
N GLU A 356 7.14 5.80 22.86
CA GLU A 356 8.49 6.22 23.30
C GLU A 356 8.66 6.20 24.82
N LYS A 357 7.61 6.42 25.62
CA LYS A 357 7.72 6.31 27.09
C LYS A 357 7.89 4.87 27.56
N THR A 358 7.68 3.90 26.68
CA THR A 358 7.77 2.46 27.01
C THR A 358 8.89 1.74 26.23
N GLU A 359 9.49 2.37 25.21
CA GLU A 359 10.67 1.85 24.50
C GLU A 359 12.00 2.32 25.14
N ALA A 360 11.98 3.35 26.02
CA ALA A 360 13.17 3.91 26.68
C ALA A 360 13.34 3.50 28.17
N MET A 361 12.50 2.61 28.69
CA MET A 361 12.62 1.95 30.01
C MET A 361 12.40 0.46 29.84
#